data_AF-Q2K9Y3-F1
#
_entry.id   AF-Q2K9Y3-F1
#
_cell.length_a   1.000
_cell.length_b   1.000
_cell.length_c   1.000
_cell.angle_alpha   90.00
_cell.angle_beta   90.00
_cell.angle_gamma   90.00
#
_symmetry.space_group_name_H-M   'P 1'
#
loop_
_entity.id
_entity.type
_entity.pdbx_description
1 polymer ?
#
loop_
_entity_poly.entity_id
_entity_poly.type
_entity_poly.pdbx_seq_one_letter_code
_entity_poly.pdbx_strand_id
1 'polypeptide(L)'
;MITATQIRGARAMIGMSIEELAAASGLPVEIVTALEKGEFEGEPHALFDLRSTLEAHGIIFLSSGNQDEGGPGIRLRARTSTDDGIRPENLNAANDD
;
A
#
# COMPACT_ATOMS: atom_id res chain seq x y z
N MET A 1 4.98 -2.15 14.06
CA MET A 1 4.40 -3.42 13.56
C MET A 1 3.14 -3.07 12.78
N ILE A 2 2.94 -3.61 11.58
CA ILE A 2 1.73 -3.38 10.79
C ILE A 2 0.65 -4.37 11.23
N THR A 3 -0.62 -3.98 11.17
CA THR A 3 -1.75 -4.81 11.62
C THR A 3 -2.41 -5.55 10.46
N ALA A 4 -3.12 -6.65 10.75
CA ALA A 4 -3.92 -7.39 9.78
C ALA A 4 -4.90 -6.48 9.00
N THR A 5 -5.53 -5.53 9.69
CA THR A 5 -6.44 -4.55 9.05
C THR A 5 -5.71 -3.62 8.09
N GLN A 6 -4.50 -3.16 8.44
CA GLN A 6 -3.69 -2.34 7.53
C GLN A 6 -3.26 -3.14 6.30
N ILE A 7 -2.93 -4.42 6.44
CA ILE A 7 -2.56 -5.30 5.31
C ILE A 7 -3.75 -5.44 4.35
N ARG A 8 -4.94 -5.81 4.85
CA ARG A 8 -6.15 -5.96 4.02
C ARG A 8 -6.51 -4.66 3.29
N GLY A 9 -6.47 -3.53 4.01
CA GLY A 9 -6.73 -2.22 3.42
C GLY A 9 -5.71 -1.85 2.35
N ALA A 10 -4.42 -2.12 2.62
CA ALA A 10 -3.33 -1.82 1.69
C ALA A 10 -3.49 -2.61 0.38
N ARG A 11 -3.76 -3.92 0.47
CA ARG A 11 -4.02 -4.78 -0.69
C ARG A 11 -5.20 -4.27 -1.51
N ALA A 12 -6.31 -3.92 -0.85
CA ALA A 12 -7.49 -3.38 -1.52
C ALA A 12 -7.19 -2.06 -2.24
N MET A 13 -6.39 -1.17 -1.64
CA MET A 13 -6.02 0.13 -2.23
C MET A 13 -5.14 0.01 -3.47
N ILE A 14 -4.31 -1.03 -3.57
CA ILE A 14 -3.48 -1.30 -4.76
C ILE A 14 -4.14 -2.25 -5.77
N GLY A 15 -5.36 -2.71 -5.50
CA GLY A 15 -6.15 -3.53 -6.42
C GLY A 15 -5.62 -4.96 -6.64
N MET A 16 -4.79 -5.48 -5.71
CA MET A 16 -4.22 -6.82 -5.85
C MET A 16 -5.13 -7.92 -5.29
N SER A 17 -5.13 -9.06 -5.97
CA SER A 17 -5.61 -10.32 -5.41
C SER A 17 -4.66 -10.83 -4.31
N ILE A 18 -5.10 -11.80 -3.53
CA ILE A 18 -4.24 -12.38 -2.47
C ILE A 18 -3.10 -13.19 -3.09
N GLU A 19 -3.36 -13.83 -4.23
CA GLU A 19 -2.40 -14.60 -5.02
C GLU A 19 -1.33 -13.68 -5.63
N GLU A 20 -1.73 -12.52 -6.16
CA GLU A 20 -0.82 -11.52 -6.70
C GLU A 20 0.10 -10.96 -5.61
N LEU A 21 -0.45 -10.65 -4.43
CA LEU A 21 0.35 -10.17 -3.30
C LEU A 21 1.31 -11.26 -2.77
N ALA A 22 0.85 -12.51 -2.70
CA ALA A 22 1.68 -13.65 -2.32
C ALA A 22 2.86 -13.83 -3.30
N ALA A 23 2.57 -13.83 -4.60
CA ALA A 23 3.60 -13.91 -5.63
C ALA A 23 4.60 -12.74 -5.55
N ALA A 24 4.11 -11.50 -5.36
CA ALA A 24 4.96 -10.32 -5.27
C ALA A 24 5.80 -10.24 -3.97
N SER A 25 5.35 -10.90 -2.90
CA SER A 25 6.08 -10.97 -1.62
C SER A 25 6.97 -12.21 -1.49
N GLY A 26 6.88 -13.16 -2.44
CA GLY A 26 7.59 -14.43 -2.35
C GLY A 26 7.08 -15.34 -1.22
N LEU A 27 5.87 -15.09 -0.72
CA LEU A 27 5.26 -15.82 0.38
C LEU A 27 4.18 -16.79 -0.15
N PRO A 28 3.96 -17.94 0.51
CA PRO A 28 2.80 -18.78 0.23
C PRO A 28 1.48 -18.04 0.49
N VAL A 29 0.45 -18.35 -0.29
CA VAL A 29 -0.87 -17.71 -0.19
C VAL A 29 -1.49 -17.91 1.20
N GLU A 30 -1.25 -19.06 1.81
CA GLU A 30 -1.73 -19.41 3.16
C GLU A 30 -1.13 -18.48 4.22
N ILE A 31 0.14 -18.10 4.06
CA ILE A 31 0.85 -17.19 4.96
C ILE A 31 0.28 -15.78 4.82
N VAL A 32 0.10 -15.29 3.59
CA VAL A 32 -0.54 -13.98 3.35
C VAL A 32 -1.96 -13.96 3.91
N THR A 33 -2.71 -15.05 3.75
CA THR A 33 -4.06 -15.18 4.32
C THR A 33 -4.05 -15.14 5.85
N ALA A 34 -3.15 -15.88 6.49
CA ALA A 34 -3.01 -15.88 7.95
C ALA A 34 -2.62 -14.48 8.48
N LEU A 35 -1.71 -13.79 7.77
CA LEU A 35 -1.32 -12.41 8.07
C LEU A 35 -2.50 -11.43 7.94
N GLU A 36 -3.30 -11.55 6.90
CA GLU A 36 -4.51 -10.75 6.70
C GLU A 36 -5.61 -11.04 7.73
N LYS A 37 -5.63 -12.23 8.33
CA LYS A 37 -6.57 -12.56 9.42
C LYS A 37 -6.04 -12.19 10.81
N GLY A 38 -4.73 -11.96 10.94
CA GLY A 38 -4.08 -11.78 12.24
C GLY A 38 -3.89 -13.09 13.01
N GLU A 39 -3.91 -14.22 12.30
CA GLU A 39 -3.76 -15.58 12.84
C GLU A 39 -2.33 -16.11 12.66
N PHE A 40 -1.42 -15.29 12.13
CA PHE A 40 -0.05 -15.70 11.86
C PHE A 40 0.82 -15.62 13.12
N GLU A 41 1.30 -16.78 13.58
CA GLU A 41 2.21 -16.92 14.73
C GLU A 41 3.66 -17.27 14.33
N GLY A 42 3.97 -17.18 13.04
CA GLY A 42 5.29 -17.56 12.51
C GLY A 42 6.35 -16.46 12.61
N GLU A 43 7.44 -16.65 11.85
CA GLU A 43 8.60 -15.78 11.90
C GLU A 43 8.30 -14.31 11.48
N PRO A 44 8.86 -13.30 12.18
CA PRO A 44 8.65 -11.89 11.86
C PRO A 44 9.08 -11.48 10.44
N HIS A 45 9.92 -12.28 9.77
CA HIS A 45 10.41 -12.00 8.43
C HIS A 45 9.26 -11.91 7.41
N ALA A 46 8.25 -12.78 7.49
CA ALA A 46 7.11 -12.75 6.58
C ALA A 46 6.31 -11.43 6.66
N LEU A 47 6.18 -10.86 7.87
CA LEU A 47 5.57 -9.55 8.08
C LEU A 47 6.41 -8.43 7.43
N PHE A 48 7.73 -8.54 7.50
CA PHE A 48 8.64 -7.57 6.90
C PHE A 48 8.60 -7.60 5.37
N ASP A 49 8.61 -8.79 4.78
CA ASP A 49 8.56 -8.97 3.32
C ASP A 49 7.23 -8.44 2.77
N LEU A 50 6.12 -8.85 3.38
CA LEU A 50 4.79 -8.39 2.98
C LEU A 50 4.64 -6.86 3.10
N ARG A 51 5.17 -6.27 4.18
CA ARG A 51 5.19 -4.81 4.36
C ARG A 51 5.97 -4.15 3.24
N SER A 52 7.19 -4.64 2.96
CA SER A 52 8.09 -4.06 1.98
C SER A 52 7.49 -4.13 0.57
N THR A 53 6.85 -5.25 0.22
CA THR A 53 6.11 -5.39 -1.04
C THR A 53 4.99 -4.36 -1.16
N LEU A 54 4.14 -4.21 -0.12
CA LEU A 54 3.07 -3.21 -0.15
C LEU A 54 3.62 -1.78 -0.28
N GLU A 55 4.71 -1.46 0.42
CA GLU A 55 5.37 -0.15 0.32
C GLU A 55 5.96 0.12 -1.08
N ALA A 56 6.49 -0.91 -1.75
CA ALA A 56 6.96 -0.86 -3.13
C ALA A 56 5.82 -0.63 -4.14
N HIS A 57 4.62 -1.14 -3.84
CA HIS A 57 3.40 -0.89 -4.62
C HIS A 57 2.70 0.43 -4.26
N GLY A 58 3.37 1.31 -3.50
CA GLY A 58 2.89 2.67 -3.27
C GLY A 58 2.07 2.85 -2.00
N ILE A 59 2.08 1.89 -1.08
CA ILE A 59 1.47 2.08 0.25
C ILE A 59 2.47 2.76 1.20
N ILE A 60 1.93 3.57 2.10
CA ILE A 60 2.66 4.15 3.22
C ILE A 60 1.89 3.75 4.49
N PHE A 61 2.55 3.03 5.39
CA PHE A 61 1.98 2.68 6.69
C PHE A 61 2.15 3.83 7.67
N LEU A 62 1.05 4.19 8.34
CA LEU A 62 1.02 5.20 9.38
C LEU A 62 1.01 4.51 10.75
N SER A 63 1.97 4.85 11.59
CA SER A 63 1.99 4.45 12.99
C SER A 63 0.91 5.20 13.78
N SER A 64 0.43 4.61 14.88
CA SER A 64 -0.39 5.34 15.84
C SER A 64 0.39 6.53 16.38
N GLY A 65 -0.20 7.73 16.24
CA GLY A 65 0.38 8.98 16.71
C GLY A 65 1.14 9.72 15.63
N ASN A 66 0.48 10.72 15.02
CA ASN A 66 1.10 11.98 14.61
C ASN A 66 0.13 13.04 14.04
N GLN A 67 -1.19 12.94 14.24
CA GLN A 67 -2.13 14.07 14.24
C GLN A 67 -3.50 13.55 14.72
N ASP A 68 -4.02 14.15 15.80
CA ASP A 68 -5.38 14.05 16.37
C ASP A 68 -6.03 12.64 16.41
N GLU A 69 -6.10 12.02 17.60
CA GLU A 69 -6.94 10.83 17.93
C GLU A 69 -6.95 9.64 16.91
N GLY A 70 -5.94 9.53 16.04
CA GLY A 70 -5.88 8.48 15.02
C GLY A 70 -5.18 7.19 15.47
N GLY A 71 -5.77 6.04 15.12
CA GLY A 71 -5.12 4.72 15.23
C GLY A 71 -4.22 4.38 14.03
N PRO A 72 -3.72 3.13 13.93
CA PRO A 72 -2.91 2.68 12.80
C PRO A 72 -3.64 2.86 11.47
N GLY A 73 -2.97 3.46 10.48
CA GLY A 73 -3.56 3.81 9.19
C GLY A 73 -2.68 3.46 8.00
N ILE A 74 -3.19 3.69 6.80
CA ILE A 74 -2.48 3.51 5.53
C ILE A 74 -2.79 4.69 4.60
N ARG A 75 -1.85 5.01 3.71
CA ARG A 75 -1.99 6.07 2.71
C ARG A 75 -1.38 5.63 1.38
N LEU A 76 -1.94 6.07 0.26
CA LEU A 76 -1.27 5.97 -1.04
C LEU A 76 -0.14 7.01 -1.14
N ARG A 77 1.00 6.60 -1.67
CA ARG A 77 2.07 7.50 -2.07
C ARG A 77 1.51 8.45 -3.13
N ALA A 78 1.75 9.75 -2.94
CA ALA A 78 1.41 10.72 -3.97
C ALA A 78 2.11 10.31 -5.28
N ARG A 79 1.34 10.23 -6.37
CA ARG A 79 1.92 10.10 -7.69
C ARG A 79 2.79 11.34 -7.91
N THR A 80 4.11 11.18 -8.02
CA THR A 80 5.05 12.27 -8.36
C THR A 80 5.03 12.63 -9.85
N SER A 81 3.90 12.43 -10.52
CA SER A 81 3.61 13.00 -11.83
C SER A 81 3.00 14.37 -11.54
N THR A 82 3.59 15.54 -11.79
CA THR A 82 3.75 16.17 -13.12
C THR A 82 2.70 15.82 -14.18
N ASP A 83 1.58 15.23 -13.77
CA ASP A 83 0.33 15.13 -14.52
C ASP A 83 -0.75 15.89 -13.74
N ASP A 84 -0.36 17.06 -13.21
CA ASP A 84 -1.31 18.14 -13.08
C ASP A 84 -1.63 18.52 -14.52
N GLY A 85 -2.65 17.89 -15.10
CA GLY A 85 -3.17 18.28 -16.41
C GLY A 85 -3.18 19.80 -16.51
N ILE A 86 -2.73 20.31 -17.66
CA ILE A 86 -2.49 21.74 -17.87
C ILE A 86 -3.73 22.50 -17.38
N ARG A 87 -3.55 23.36 -16.37
CA ARG A 87 -4.64 24.17 -15.82
C ARG A 87 -5.30 24.93 -16.99
N PRO A 88 -6.63 25.13 -17.00
CA PRO A 88 -7.32 25.74 -18.14
C PRO A 88 -6.73 27.07 -18.61
N GLU A 89 -6.18 27.85 -17.68
CA GLU A 89 -5.49 29.12 -17.94
C GLU A 89 -4.14 28.99 -18.65
N ASN A 90 -3.53 27.79 -18.62
CA ASN A 90 -2.26 27.47 -19.26
C ASN A 90 -2.45 26.60 -20.53
N LEU A 91 -3.68 26.26 -20.90
CA LEU A 91 -3.99 25.57 -22.14
C LEU A 91 -3.79 26.55 -23.30
N ASN A 92 -2.73 26.36 -24.08
CA ASN A 92 -2.46 27.11 -25.30
C ASN A 92 -2.13 26.15 -26.46
N ALA A 93 -2.23 26.66 -27.68
CA ALA A 93 -1.98 25.89 -28.90
C ALA A 93 -0.51 25.43 -29.07
N ALA A 94 0.40 25.80 -28.16
CA ALA A 94 1.79 25.33 -28.17
C ALA A 94 1.96 24.00 -27.41
N ASN A 95 0.91 23.52 -26.75
CA ASN A 95 0.90 22.26 -26.00
C ASN A 95 0.10 21.15 -26.72
N ASP A 96 -0.25 21.36 -28.00
CA ASP A 96 -1.05 20.46 -28.85
C ASP A 96 -0.19 19.51 -29.75
N ASP A 97 1.15 19.56 -29.65
CA ASP A 97 2.09 18.71 -30.41
C ASP A 97 2.49 17.41 -29.68
#